data_AF-A0A0A8WP67-F1
#
_entry.id   AF-A0A0A8WP67-F1
#
_cell.length_a   1.000
_cell.length_b   1.000
_cell.length_c   1.000
_cell.angle_alpha   90.00
_cell.angle_beta   90.00
_cell.angle_gamma   90.00
#
_symmetry.space_group_name_H-M   'P 1'
#
loop_
_entity.id
_entity.type
_entity.pdbx_description
1 polymer ?
#
loop_
_entity_poly.entity_id
_entity_poly.type
_entity_poly.pdbx_seq_one_letter_code
_entity_poly.pdbx_strand_id
1 'polypeptide(L)' 'MRCDYKDDFKVDYSGGSLHITKGKDVDLVVKEGQIPANYKTCLDSAVKRDSCHELRSAARGITNKIDRAFSIE' A
#
# COMPACT_ATOMS: atom_id res chain seq x y z
N MET A 1 -7.34 2.59 7.92
CA MET A 1 -6.72 3.93 7.86
C MET A 1 -6.63 4.33 6.40
N ARG A 2 -6.97 5.57 6.09
CA ARG A 2 -6.92 6.09 4.73
C ARG A 2 -6.09 7.37 4.69
N CYS A 3 -5.19 7.46 3.73
CA CYS A 3 -4.35 8.63 3.49
C CYS A 3 -4.43 9.01 2.02
N ASP A 4 -4.88 10.24 1.77
CA ASP A 4 -4.87 10.88 0.45
C ASP A 4 -3.65 11.81 0.37
N TYR A 5 -2.78 11.61 -0.61
CA TYR A 5 -1.56 12.38 -0.79
C TYR A 5 -1.70 13.39 -1.94
N LYS A 6 -0.91 14.47 -1.90
CA LYS A 6 -0.98 15.57 -2.87
C LYS A 6 -0.65 15.17 -4.32
N ASP A 7 0.02 14.04 -4.52
CA ASP A 7 0.42 13.51 -5.84
C ASP A 7 -0.58 12.53 -6.43
N ASP A 8 -1.87 12.67 -6.09
CA ASP A 8 -2.98 11.77 -6.49
C ASP A 8 -2.79 10.30 -6.08
N PHE A 9 -1.80 10.03 -5.24
CA PHE A 9 -1.62 8.73 -4.59
C PHE A 9 -2.58 8.65 -3.42
N LYS A 10 -3.29 7.54 -3.30
CA LYS A 10 -4.24 7.26 -2.23
C LYS A 10 -3.97 5.87 -1.70
N VAL A 11 -3.95 5.74 -0.38
CA VAL A 11 -3.75 4.45 0.28
C VAL A 11 -4.86 4.27 1.29
N ASP A 12 -5.61 3.20 1.14
CA ASP A 12 -6.54 2.70 2.15
C ASP A 12 -6.05 1.35 2.64
N TYR A 13 -5.85 1.24 3.95
CA TYR A 13 -5.54 -0.02 4.60
C TYR A 13 -6.58 -0.29 5.68
N SER A 14 -7.52 -1.18 5.38
CA SER A 14 -8.65 -1.49 6.24
C SER A 14 -8.97 -2.98 6.20
N GLY A 15 -9.30 -3.56 7.36
CA GLY A 15 -9.62 -4.99 7.48
C GLY A 15 -8.51 -5.91 6.96
N GLY A 16 -7.24 -5.53 7.11
CA GLY A 16 -6.08 -6.30 6.63
C GLY A 16 -5.83 -6.23 5.13
N SER A 17 -6.67 -5.56 4.35
CA SER A 17 -6.50 -5.38 2.91
C SER A 17 -5.95 -4.00 2.58
N LEU A 18 -5.07 -3.94 1.58
CA LEU A 18 -4.44 -2.72 1.11
C LEU A 18 -5.00 -2.35 -0.26
N HIS A 19 -5.52 -1.14 -0.37
CA HIS A 19 -6.00 -0.54 -1.60
C HIS A 19 -5.13 0.68 -1.92
N ILE A 20 -4.53 0.67 -3.10
CA ILE A 20 -3.68 1.74 -3.59
C ILE A 20 -4.29 2.27 -4.89
N THR A 21 -4.56 3.56 -4.93
CA THR A 21 -5.01 4.26 -6.14
C THR A 21 -3.99 5.33 -6.51
N LYS A 22 -3.72 5.50 -7.81
CA LYS A 22 -2.87 6.60 -8.31
C LYS A 22 -3.40 7.14 -9.62
N GLY A 23 -3.82 8.40 -9.61
CA GLY A 23 -4.42 9.04 -10.80
C GLY A 23 -5.70 8.31 -11.23
N LYS A 24 -5.91 8.17 -12.55
CA LYS A 24 -7.08 7.48 -13.14
C LYS A 24 -6.79 6.05 -13.60
N ASP A 25 -5.51 5.71 -13.72
CA ASP A 25 -5.08 4.50 -14.43
C ASP A 25 -4.63 3.37 -13.49
N VAL A 26 -4.31 3.69 -12.23
CA VAL A 26 -3.82 2.70 -11.25
C VAL A 26 -4.86 2.51 -10.15
N ASP A 27 -5.40 1.30 -10.11
CA ASP A 27 -6.22 0.78 -9.02
C ASP A 27 -5.71 -0.62 -8.64
N LEU A 28 -5.06 -0.73 -7.48
CA LEU A 28 -4.45 -1.95 -7.00
C LEU A 28 -5.05 -2.35 -5.65
N VAL A 29 -5.66 -3.53 -5.61
CA VAL A 29 -6.18 -4.13 -4.38
C VAL A 29 -5.35 -5.36 -4.03
N VAL A 30 -4.73 -5.35 -2.86
CA VAL A 30 -3.96 -6.46 -2.30
C VAL A 30 -4.68 -6.98 -1.07
N LYS A 31 -5.17 -8.22 -1.15
CA LYS A 31 -5.87 -8.88 -0.04
C LYS A 31 -4.87 -9.26 1.05
N GLU A 32 -5.33 -9.37 2.30
CA GLU A 32 -4.50 -9.68 3.47
C GLU A 32 -3.52 -10.85 3.25
N GLY A 33 -4.00 -11.98 2.71
CA GLY A 33 -3.17 -13.16 2.46
C GLY A 33 -2.12 -13.00 1.35
N GLN A 34 -2.19 -11.92 0.57
CA GLN A 34 -1.24 -11.60 -0.49
C GLN A 34 -0.23 -10.53 -0.05
N ILE A 35 -0.44 -9.89 1.11
CA ILE A 35 0.50 -8.94 1.67
C ILE A 35 1.63 -9.71 2.36
N PRO A 36 2.89 -9.56 1.92
CA PRO A 36 4.00 -10.21 2.60
C PRO A 36 4.10 -9.75 4.06
N ALA A 37 4.40 -10.69 4.97
CA ALA A 37 4.36 -10.45 6.42
C ALA A 37 5.20 -9.25 6.88
N ASN A 38 6.36 -9.00 6.23
CA ASN A 38 7.20 -7.85 6.53
C ASN A 38 6.49 -6.51 6.24
N TYR A 39 5.73 -6.41 5.14
CA TYR A 39 4.98 -5.20 4.83
C TYR A 39 3.70 -5.08 5.65
N LYS A 40 3.04 -6.21 5.96
CA LYS A 40 1.86 -6.23 6.83
C LYS A 40 2.17 -5.61 8.20
N THR A 41 3.30 -6.00 8.81
CA THR A 41 3.74 -5.42 10.09
C THR A 41 3.98 -3.90 9.99
N CYS A 42 4.56 -3.43 8.88
CA CYS A 42 4.76 -1.99 8.66
C CYS A 42 3.42 -1.24 8.50
N LEU A 43 2.47 -1.79 7.74
CA LEU A 43 1.13 -1.21 7.58
C LEU A 43 0.38 -1.16 8.92
N ASP A 44 0.38 -2.27 9.66
CA ASP A 44 -0.25 -2.37 10.98
C ASP A 44 0.37 -1.36 11.96
N SER A 45 1.71 -1.18 11.94
CA SER A 45 2.40 -0.17 12.73
C SER A 45 2.03 1.26 12.34
N ALA A 46 1.98 1.54 11.04
CA ALA A 46 1.61 2.85 10.51
C ALA A 46 0.19 3.24 10.94
N VAL A 47 -0.75 2.29 10.92
CA VAL A 47 -2.12 2.51 11.43
C VAL A 47 -2.14 2.76 12.93
N LYS A 48 -1.40 1.98 13.72
CA LYS A 48 -1.33 2.17 15.18
C LYS A 48 -0.74 3.53 15.56
N ARG A 49 0.17 4.06 14.73
CA ARG A 49 0.83 5.36 14.92
C ARG A 49 0.12 6.52 14.23
N ASP A 50 -0.98 6.24 13.53
CA ASP A 50 -1.71 7.19 12.68
C ASP A 50 -0.78 7.95 11.71
N SER A 51 0.23 7.26 11.16
CA SER A 51 1.28 7.87 10.35
C SER A 51 1.07 7.62 8.86
N CYS A 52 0.56 8.62 8.15
CA CYS A 52 0.47 8.57 6.69
C CYS A 52 1.85 8.47 6.03
N HIS A 53 2.92 9.00 6.65
CA HIS A 53 4.26 8.87 6.07
C HIS A 53 4.73 7.40 6.03
N GLU A 54 4.56 6.68 7.15
CA GLU A 54 4.90 5.25 7.23
C GLU A 54 3.99 4.42 6.33
N LEU A 55 2.68 4.73 6.28
CA LEU A 55 1.71 4.04 5.44
C LEU A 55 2.09 4.14 3.96
N ARG A 56 2.47 5.34 3.50
CA ARG A 56 2.94 5.57 2.12
C ARG A 56 4.16 4.74 1.78
N SER A 57 5.13 4.69 2.69
CA SER A 57 6.40 3.98 2.48
C SER A 57 6.16 2.48 2.32
N ALA A 58 5.35 1.89 3.21
CA ALA A 58 4.97 0.48 3.13
C ALA A 58 4.19 0.15 1.85
N ALA A 59 3.20 0.98 1.50
CA ALA A 59 2.41 0.81 0.29
C ALA A 59 3.27 0.86 -0.99
N ARG A 60 4.18 1.85 -1.09
CA ARG A 60 5.14 1.94 -2.21
C ARG A 60 6.04 0.73 -2.31
N GLY A 61 6.53 0.21 -1.18
CA GLY A 61 7.35 -0.99 -1.15
C GLY A 61 6.62 -2.22 -1.73
N ILE A 62 5.34 -2.37 -1.42
CA ILE A 62 4.48 -3.42 -2.01
C ILE A 62 4.30 -3.19 -3.50
N THR A 63 3.92 -1.98 -3.93
CA THR A 63 3.74 -1.67 -5.37
C THR A 63 5.00 -1.94 -6.16
N ASN A 64 6.17 -1.51 -5.70
CA ASN A 64 7.44 -1.76 -6.39
C ASN A 64 7.81 -3.25 -6.47
N LYS A 65 7.43 -4.03 -5.45
CA LYS A 65 7.67 -5.48 -5.46
C LYS A 65 6.75 -6.20 -6.44
N ILE A 66 5.49 -5.77 -6.51
CA ILE A 66 4.51 -6.26 -7.48
C ILE A 66 4.96 -5.90 -8.89
N ASP A 67 5.27 -4.62 -9.15
CA ASP A 67 5.79 -4.13 -10.43
C ASP A 67 6.98 -4.98 -10.89
N ARG A 68 8.02 -5.13 -10.06
CA ARG A 68 9.18 -6.01 -10.36
C ARG A 68 8.82 -7.48 -10.62
N ALA A 69 7.77 -8.01 -10.01
CA ALA A 69 7.33 -9.38 -10.26
C ALA A 69 6.62 -9.54 -11.61
N PHE A 70 6.07 -8.45 -12.15
CA PHE A 70 5.40 -8.41 -13.45
C PHE A 70 6.29 -7.86 -14.58
N SER A 71 7.34 -7.10 -14.28
CA SER A 71 8.35 -6.61 -15.23
C SER A 71 9.33 -7.70 -15.71
N ILE A 72 8.90 -8.96 -15.80
CA ILE A 72 9.71 -10.03 -16.41
C ILE A 72 9.65 -9.82 -17.93
N GLU A 73 10.59 -9.02 -18.45
CA GLU A 73 11.07 -9.00 -19.83
C GLU A 73 12.56 -9.39 -19.85
#